data_AF-A0A7K1S3X8-F1
#
_entry.id   AF-A0A7K1S3X8-F1
#
_cell.length_a   1.000
_cell.length_b   1.000
_cell.length_c   1.000
_cell.angle_alpha   90.00
_cell.angle_beta   90.00
_cell.angle_gamma   90.00
#
_symmetry.space_group_name_H-M   'P 1'
#
loop_
_entity.id
_entity.type
_entity.pdbx_description
1 polymer ?
#
loop_
_entity_poly.entity_id
_entity_poly.type
_entity_poly.pdbx_seq_one_letter_code
_entity_poly.pdbx_strand_id
1 'polypeptide(L)' 'MPTHPYQFLNRRGENSLNYRRRLMGFAISYRISKPSHYQHVAEQIVALDLVKEFDQFTPILDINQWIK' A
#
# COMPACT_ATOMS: atom_id res chain seq x y z
N MET A 1 14.01 -19.52 0.50
CA MET A 1 12.56 -19.26 0.51
C MET A 1 12.36 -17.88 -0.09
N PRO A 2 11.57 -17.68 -1.16
CA PRO A 2 11.25 -16.32 -1.58
C PRO A 2 10.30 -15.76 -0.52
N THR A 3 10.87 -15.04 0.45
CA THR A 3 10.14 -14.10 1.31
C THR A 3 9.41 -13.18 0.35
N HIS A 4 8.11 -13.39 0.20
CA HIS A 4 7.33 -12.58 -0.72
C HIS A 4 7.51 -11.10 -0.37
N PRO A 5 7.62 -10.20 -1.36
CA PRO A 5 7.83 -8.76 -1.15
C PRO A 5 6.88 -8.14 -0.10
N TYR A 6 5.67 -8.68 0.02
CA TYR A 6 4.68 -8.26 1.02
C TYR A 6 5.14 -8.40 2.49
N GLN A 7 6.13 -9.24 2.78
CA GLN A 7 6.68 -9.45 4.13
C GLN A 7 7.67 -8.36 4.54
N PHE A 8 8.26 -7.65 3.56
CA PHE A 8 9.23 -6.59 3.83
C PHE A 8 8.58 -5.24 4.13
N LEU A 9 7.33 -5.05 3.70
CA LEU A 9 6.59 -3.83 3.96
C LEU A 9 6.11 -3.79 5.42
N ASN A 10 6.43 -2.71 6.12
CA ASN A 10 6.15 -2.58 7.54
C ASN A 10 4.65 -2.55 7.79
N ARG A 11 4.13 -3.50 8.57
CA ARG A 11 2.71 -3.56 8.92
C ARG A 11 2.29 -2.56 10.00
N ARG A 12 3.21 -1.85 10.66
CA ARG A 12 2.92 -0.86 11.73
C ARG A 12 1.97 -1.39 12.83
N GLY A 13 1.95 -2.70 13.07
CA GLY A 13 0.98 -3.34 14.00
C GLY A 13 -0.47 -3.34 13.51
N GLU A 14 -0.73 -3.00 12.25
CA GLU A 14 -2.05 -2.97 11.62
C GLU A 14 -2.62 -4.40 11.49
N ASN A 15 -3.94 -4.52 11.67
CA ASN A 15 -4.65 -5.72 11.25
C ASN A 15 -4.62 -5.87 9.72
N SER A 16 -4.85 -7.08 9.22
CA SER A 16 -4.78 -7.39 7.79
C SER A 16 -5.68 -6.52 6.91
N LEU A 17 -6.82 -6.06 7.43
CA LEU A 17 -7.76 -5.22 6.68
C LEU A 17 -7.22 -3.79 6.50
N ASN A 18 -6.74 -3.18 7.58
CA ASN A 18 -6.18 -1.83 7.57
C ASN A 18 -4.90 -1.78 6.73
N TYR A 19 -4.05 -2.81 6.84
CA TYR A 19 -2.85 -2.94 6.03
C TYR A 19 -3.17 -3.00 4.53
N ARG A 20 -4.18 -3.80 4.13
CA ARG A 20 -4.65 -3.86 2.74
C ARG A 20 -5.21 -2.52 2.27
N ARG A 21 -6.00 -1.83 3.09
CA ARG A 21 -6.52 -0.50 2.77
C ARG A 21 -5.39 0.51 2.57
N ARG A 22 -4.34 0.47 3.38
CA ARG A 22 -3.17 1.34 3.23
C ARG A 22 -2.43 1.05 1.92
N LEU A 23 -2.22 -0.22 1.56
CA LEU A 23 -1.67 -0.60 0.25
C LEU A 23 -2.52 -0.04 -0.89
N MET A 24 -3.83 -0.25 -0.87
CA MET A 24 -4.72 0.26 -1.92
C MET A 24 -4.70 1.79 -1.98
N GLY A 25 -4.75 2.47 -0.84
CA GLY A 25 -4.67 3.93 -0.75
C GLY A 25 -3.36 4.46 -1.32
N PHE A 26 -2.24 3.81 -0.99
CA PHE A 26 -0.93 4.15 -1.54
C PHE A 26 -0.90 3.98 -3.06
N ALA A 27 -1.44 2.85 -3.55
CA ALA A 27 -1.51 2.58 -4.97
C ALA A 27 -2.33 3.64 -5.73
N ILE A 28 -3.43 4.11 -5.16
CA ILE A 28 -4.24 5.19 -5.74
C ILE A 28 -3.44 6.50 -5.76
N SER A 29 -2.84 6.88 -4.63
CA SER A 29 -2.07 8.13 -4.51
C SER A 29 -0.85 8.17 -5.45
N TYR A 30 -0.16 7.04 -5.62
CA TYR A 30 1.03 6.92 -6.47
C TYR A 30 0.73 6.42 -7.88
N ARG A 31 -0.56 6.30 -8.26
CA ARG A 31 -1.02 5.80 -9.57
C ARG A 31 -0.41 4.45 -9.96
N ILE A 32 -0.20 3.57 -8.98
CA ILE A 32 0.25 2.20 -9.20
C ILE A 32 -0.87 1.41 -9.90
N SER A 33 -0.49 0.70 -10.97
CA SER A 33 -1.41 -0.14 -11.73
C SER A 33 -2.08 -1.22 -10.86
N LYS A 34 -3.34 -1.56 -11.17
CA LYS A 34 -4.14 -2.59 -10.48
C LYS A 34 -4.19 -2.39 -8.95
N PRO A 35 -4.67 -1.23 -8.46
CA PRO A 35 -4.70 -0.91 -7.03
C PRO A 35 -5.59 -1.87 -6.22
N SER A 36 -6.53 -2.57 -6.86
CA SER A 36 -7.37 -3.59 -6.23
C SER A 36 -6.61 -4.87 -5.84
N HIS A 37 -5.44 -5.11 -6.42
CA HIS A 37 -4.64 -6.30 -6.18
C HIS A 37 -3.47 -5.99 -5.25
N TYR A 38 -3.72 -6.06 -3.93
CA TYR A 38 -2.77 -5.64 -2.89
C TYR A 38 -1.40 -6.35 -2.96
N GLN A 39 -1.33 -7.59 -3.46
CA GLN A 39 -0.06 -8.29 -3.68
C GLN A 39 0.76 -7.62 -4.79
N HIS A 40 0.14 -7.35 -5.94
CA HIS A 40 0.78 -6.63 -7.05
C HIS A 40 1.21 -5.22 -6.63
N VAL A 41 0.39 -4.54 -5.83
CA VAL A 41 0.77 -3.24 -5.25
C VAL A 41 2.03 -3.35 -4.40
N ALA A 42 2.10 -4.33 -3.49
CA ALA A 42 3.27 -4.54 -2.65
C ALA A 42 4.54 -4.83 -3.48
N GLU A 43 4.41 -5.63 -4.54
CA GLU A 43 5.50 -5.92 -5.47
C GLU A 43 5.97 -4.66 -6.20
N GLN A 44 5.04 -3.82 -6.65
CA GLN A 44 5.36 -2.55 -7.33
C GLN A 44 6.01 -1.56 -6.38
N ILE A 45 5.58 -1.48 -5.12
CA ILE A 45 6.23 -0.61 -4.10
C ILE A 45 7.70 -0.98 -3.96
N VAL A 46 8.01 -2.28 -3.87
CA VAL A 46 9.39 -2.75 -3.77
C VAL A 46 10.16 -2.54 -5.07
N ALA A 47 9.55 -2.84 -6.23
CA ALA A 47 10.18 -2.68 -7.54
C ALA A 47 10.48 -1.21 -7.90
N LEU A 48 9.68 -0.28 -7.39
CA LEU A 48 9.84 1.16 -7.60
C LEU A 48 10.66 1.86 -6.50
N ASP A 49 11.22 1.10 -5.55
CA ASP A 49 11.95 1.61 -4.38
C ASP A 49 11.15 2.62 -3.53
N LEU A 50 9.83 2.42 -3.45
CA LEU A 50 8.88 3.29 -2.73
C LEU A 50 8.61 2.82 -1.29
N VAL A 51 9.46 1.95 -0.74
CA VAL A 51 9.26 1.31 0.57
C VAL A 51 9.19 2.36 1.68
N LYS A 52 10.07 3.37 1.62
CA LYS A 52 10.13 4.42 2.64
C LYS A 52 8.90 5.33 2.59
N GLU A 53 8.45 5.67 1.39
CA GLU A 53 7.24 6.44 1.12
C GLU A 53 6.01 5.69 1.65
N PHE A 54 5.93 4.39 1.40
CA PHE A 54 4.85 3.55 1.92
C PHE A 54 4.85 3.48 3.45
N ASP A 55 6.02 3.37 4.07
CA ASP A 55 6.14 3.32 5.53
C ASP A 55 5.68 4.63 6.20
N GLN A 56 5.95 5.76 5.56
CA GLN A 56 5.51 7.09 6.02
C GLN A 56 4.08 7.42 5.60
N PHE A 57 3.56 6.75 4.58
CA PHE A 57 2.23 6.99 4.06
C PHE A 57 1.19 6.71 5.13
N THR A 58 0.42 7.76 5.42
CA THR A 58 -0.75 7.67 6.29
C THR A 58 -1.96 7.89 5.39
N PRO A 59 -2.79 6.87 5.15
CA PRO A 59 -3.95 7.02 4.30
C PRO A 59 -4.85 8.08 4.95
N ILE A 60 -5.16 9.13 4.19
CA ILE A 60 -6.17 10.11 4.59
C ILE A 60 -7.47 9.32 4.70
N LEU A 61 -7.95 9.10 5.93
CA LEU A 61 -9.18 8.35 6.24
C LEU A 61 -10.45 9.00 5.67
N ASP A 62 -10.32 10.12 4.98
CA ASP A 62 -11.41 10.88 4.38
C ASP A 62 -11.76 10.35 2.97
N ILE A 63 -12.38 9.17 2.94
CA ILE A 63 -13.07 8.65 1.75
C ILE A 63 -14.13 9.65 1.24
N ASN A 64 -14.59 10.57 2.09
CA ASN A 64 -15.58 11.60 1.73
C ASN A 64 -15.04 12.70 0.80
N GLN A 65 -13.73 12.82 0.58
CA GLN A 65 -13.17 13.87 -0.30
C GLN A 65 -12.90 13.43 -1.75
N TRP A 66 -12.98 12.13 -2.06
CA TRP A 66 -12.75 11.60 -3.42
C TRP A 66 -14.02 11.49 -4.25
N ILE A 67 -15.17 11.86 -3.68
CA ILE A 67 -16.47 11.98 -4.35
C ILE A 67 -16.84 13.47 -4.36
N LYS A 68 -16.29 14.22 -5.31
CA LYS A 68 -16.82 15.52 -5.73
C LYS A 68 -16.68 15.67 -7.24
#